data_AF-A0A2W4ZHS5-F1
#
_entry.id   AF-A0A2W4ZHS5-F1
#
_cell.length_a   1.000
_cell.length_b   1.000
_cell.length_c   1.000
_cell.angle_alpha   90.00
_cell.angle_beta   90.00
_cell.angle_gamma   90.00
#
_symmetry.space_group_name_H-M   'P 1'
#
loop_
_entity.id
_entity.type
_entity.pdbx_description
1 polymer ?
#
loop_
_entity_poly.entity_id
_entity_poly.type
_entity_poly.pdbx_seq_one_letter_code
_entity_poly.pdbx_strand_id
1 'polypeptide(L)'
;LVERELGFPVVVKKLRGTRGAGVVLCENRSQFDDLANLLDGATSNTDFLFQQYIKASHGRDVRLLVIDGRVMAAMERRAVDGGFKSNISLGGSGKPFTPPQ
;
A
#
# COMPACT_ATOMS: atom_id res chain seq x y z
N LEU A 1 7.60 -17.81 -6.84
CA LEU A 1 8.53 -16.67 -6.91
C LEU A 1 8.24 -15.64 -5.83
N VAL A 2 7.01 -15.13 -5.72
CA VAL A 2 6.60 -14.18 -4.67
C VAL A 2 6.98 -14.62 -3.25
N GLU A 3 6.58 -15.82 -2.83
CA GLU A 3 6.89 -16.33 -1.48
C GLU A 3 8.39 -16.46 -1.21
N ARG A 4 9.17 -16.85 -2.22
CA ARG A 4 10.62 -17.00 -2.11
C ARG A 4 11.35 -15.66 -2.01
N GLU A 5 10.92 -14.66 -2.77
CA GLU A 5 11.61 -13.37 -2.89
C GLU A 5 11.11 -12.31 -1.89
N LEU A 6 9.81 -12.29 -1.59
CA LEU A 6 9.16 -11.26 -0.78
C LEU A 6 8.67 -11.78 0.58
N GLY A 7 8.41 -13.09 0.68
CA GLY A 7 7.73 -13.69 1.82
C GLY A 7 6.28 -13.20 1.97
N PHE A 8 5.66 -13.62 3.07
CA PHE A 8 4.36 -13.12 3.51
C PHE A 8 4.49 -12.38 4.85
N PRO A 9 3.72 -11.30 5.08
CA PRO A 9 2.66 -10.77 4.21
C PRO A 9 3.19 -10.06 2.95
N VAL A 10 2.39 -10.01 1.90
CA VAL A 10 2.74 -9.31 0.64
C VAL A 10 1.63 -8.33 0.26
N VAL A 11 2.02 -7.15 -0.22
CA VAL A 11 1.09 -6.15 -0.77
C VAL A 11 0.96 -6.36 -2.27
N VAL A 12 -0.27 -6.59 -2.74
CA VAL A 12 -0.62 -6.73 -4.16
C VAL A 12 -1.28 -5.44 -4.64
N LYS A 13 -0.76 -4.84 -5.71
CA LYS A 13 -1.29 -3.60 -6.29
C LYS A 13 -1.63 -3.80 -7.76
N LYS A 14 -2.85 -3.46 -8.16
CA LYS A 14 -3.21 -3.30 -9.57
C LYS A 14 -2.51 -2.05 -10.11
N LEU A 15 -1.74 -2.17 -11.19
CA LEU A 15 -1.06 -1.03 -11.82
C LEU A 15 -2.04 -0.06 -12.50
N ARG A 16 -3.19 -0.59 -12.94
CA ARG A 16 -4.26 0.20 -13.55
C ARG A 16 -5.48 0.20 -12.63
N GLY A 17 -5.77 1.35 -12.03
CA GLY A 17 -6.93 1.57 -11.17
C GLY A 17 -6.99 3.03 -10.68
N THR A 18 -8.19 3.54 -10.44
CA THR A 18 -8.41 4.86 -9.83
C THR A 18 -8.90 4.70 -8.39
N ARG A 19 -8.67 5.73 -7.54
CA ARG A 19 -9.26 5.88 -6.19
C ARG A 19 -8.87 4.83 -5.11
N GLY A 20 -7.75 4.12 -5.24
CA GLY A 20 -7.25 3.22 -4.17
C GLY A 20 -7.97 1.87 -4.07
N ALA A 21 -8.93 1.61 -4.97
CA ALA A 21 -9.43 0.27 -5.26
C ALA A 21 -8.34 -0.48 -6.04
N GLY A 22 -7.75 -1.51 -5.44
CA GLY A 22 -6.69 -2.31 -6.10
C GLY A 22 -5.42 -2.51 -5.30
N VAL A 23 -5.34 -2.06 -4.04
CA VAL A 23 -4.27 -2.44 -3.11
C VAL A 23 -4.82 -3.44 -2.10
N VAL A 24 -4.24 -4.63 -2.01
CA VAL A 24 -4.65 -5.71 -1.10
C VAL A 24 -3.43 -6.19 -0.32
N LEU A 25 -3.62 -6.56 0.94
CA LEU A 25 -2.61 -7.21 1.76
C LEU A 25 -2.97 -8.69 1.86
N CYS A 26 -2.09 -9.57 1.39
CA CYS A 26 -2.23 -11.01 1.55
C CYS A 26 -1.32 -11.45 2.70
N GLU A 27 -1.92 -11.92 3.79
CA GLU A 27 -1.21 -12.33 5.02
C GLU A 27 -0.48 -13.66 4.86
N ASN A 28 -0.94 -14.51 3.94
CA ASN A 28 -0.40 -15.84 3.72
C ASN A 28 -0.60 -16.30 2.27
N ARG A 29 -0.03 -17.47 1.97
CA ARG A 29 -0.07 -18.10 0.65
C ARG A 29 -1.49 -18.40 0.17
N SER A 30 -2.35 -18.88 1.06
CA SER A 30 -3.75 -19.20 0.74
C SER A 30 -4.50 -17.98 0.21
N GLN A 31 -4.42 -16.85 0.92
CA GLN A 31 -5.07 -15.60 0.50
C GLN A 31 -4.52 -15.07 -0.82
N PHE A 32 -3.23 -15.30 -1.08
CA PHE A 32 -2.62 -14.91 -2.35
C PHE A 32 -3.11 -15.76 -3.50
N ASP A 33 -3.18 -17.08 -3.32
CA ASP A 33 -3.66 -18.01 -4.34
C ASP A 33 -5.16 -17.76 -4.64
N ASP A 34 -5.98 -17.50 -3.62
CA ASP A 34 -7.39 -17.09 -3.80
C ASP A 34 -7.51 -15.81 -4.63
N LEU A 35 -6.68 -14.81 -4.33
CA LEU A 35 -6.64 -13.56 -5.08
C LEU A 35 -6.18 -13.79 -6.52
N ALA A 36 -5.15 -14.61 -6.75
CA ALA A 36 -4.67 -14.93 -8.09
C ALA A 36 -5.75 -15.62 -8.94
N ASN A 37 -6.43 -16.63 -8.38
CA ASN A 37 -7.53 -17.34 -9.05
C ASN A 37 -8.68 -16.39 -9.44
N LEU A 38 -9.02 -15.44 -8.57
CA LEU A 38 -10.07 -14.44 -8.86
C LEU A 38 -9.65 -13.47 -9.97
N LEU A 39 -8.35 -13.21 -10.12
CA LEU A 39 -7.79 -12.28 -11.11
C LEU A 39 -7.52 -12.94 -12.46
N ASP A 40 -7.24 -14.25 -12.49
CA ASP A 40 -7.04 -15.02 -13.74
C ASP A 40 -8.29 -15.00 -14.64
N GLY A 41 -9.49 -14.85 -14.07
CA GLY A 41 -10.73 -14.66 -14.82
C GLY A 41 -11.00 -13.21 -15.28
N ALA A 42 -10.22 -12.24 -14.80
CA ALA A 42 -10.49 -10.81 -14.94
C ALA A 42 -9.62 -10.16 -16.02
N THR A 43 -9.88 -10.50 -17.29
CA THR A 43 -9.35 -9.85 -18.52
C THR A 43 -7.82 -9.73 -18.65
N SER A 44 -7.33 -10.15 -19.81
CA SER A 44 -5.94 -10.34 -20.25
C SER A 44 -5.03 -9.10 -20.31
N ASN A 45 -5.27 -8.04 -19.52
CA ASN A 45 -4.51 -6.78 -19.61
C ASN A 45 -4.32 -6.04 -18.27
N THR A 46 -4.40 -6.75 -17.14
CA THR A 46 -4.17 -6.17 -15.82
C THR A 46 -2.79 -6.53 -15.30
N ASP A 47 -1.88 -5.56 -15.29
CA ASP A 47 -0.56 -5.73 -14.68
C ASP A 47 -0.64 -5.56 -13.15
N PHE A 48 0.11 -6.38 -12.42
CA PHE A 48 0.20 -6.37 -10.96
C PHE A 48 1.61 -6.07 -10.48
N LEU A 49 1.70 -5.30 -9.39
CA LEU A 49 2.91 -5.10 -8.61
C LEU A 49 2.79 -5.83 -7.28
N PHE A 50 3.78 -6.68 -7.00
CA PHE A 50 3.95 -7.35 -5.72
C PHE A 50 5.04 -6.63 -4.93
N GLN A 51 4.73 -6.27 -3.69
CA GLN A 51 5.63 -5.51 -2.83
C GLN A 51 5.73 -6.16 -1.46
N GLN A 52 6.94 -6.25 -0.93
CA GLN A 52 7.18 -6.67 0.45
C GLN A 52 6.38 -5.80 1.42
N TYR A 53 5.73 -6.43 2.38
CA TYR A 53 5.01 -5.70 3.42
C TYR A 53 5.95 -5.17 4.51
N ILE A 54 5.92 -3.86 4.71
CA ILE A 54 6.72 -3.18 5.75
C ILE A 54 5.92 -3.11 7.05
N LYS A 55 6.08 -4.13 7.91
CA LYS A 55 5.34 -4.25 9.18
C LYS A 55 5.50 -3.02 10.09
N ALA A 56 6.71 -2.46 10.15
CA ALA A 56 7.02 -1.28 10.98
C ALA A 56 6.22 -0.02 10.59
N SER A 57 5.68 0.03 9.37
CA SER A 57 4.85 1.13 8.88
C SER A 57 3.38 0.74 8.76
N HIS A 58 2.92 -0.30 9.45
CA HIS A 58 1.52 -0.71 9.39
C HIS A 58 0.58 0.47 9.72
N GLY A 59 -0.32 0.77 8.78
CA GLY A 59 -1.29 1.85 8.94
C GLY A 59 -0.67 3.24 9.05
N ARG A 60 0.61 3.42 8.68
CA ARG A 60 1.33 4.69 8.80
C ARG A 60 2.14 4.98 7.55
N ASP A 61 2.04 6.20 7.04
CA ASP A 61 3.00 6.73 6.07
C ASP A 61 3.33 8.19 6.33
N VAL A 62 4.47 8.64 5.83
CA VAL A 62 4.84 10.06 5.81
C VAL A 62 4.71 10.57 4.38
N ARG A 63 3.98 11.67 4.23
CA ARG A 63 3.84 12.40 2.97
C ARG A 63 4.68 13.66 3.04
N LEU A 64 5.52 13.86 2.04
CA LEU A 64 6.30 15.08 1.83
C LEU A 64 5.78 15.80 0.59
N LEU A 65 5.61 17.12 0.69
CA LEU A 65 5.39 18.00 -0.46
C LEU A 65 6.72 18.67 -0.81
N VAL A 66 7.20 18.43 -2.03
CA VAL A 66 8.49 18.92 -2.50
C VAL A 66 8.27 19.95 -3.62
N ILE A 67 8.90 21.11 -3.52
CA ILE A 67 8.92 22.17 -4.54
C ILE A 67 10.38 22.55 -4.78
N ASP A 68 10.81 22.54 -6.05
CA ASP A 68 12.19 22.84 -6.46
C ASP A 68 13.25 22.09 -5.63
N GLY A 69 13.01 20.80 -5.39
CA GLY A 69 13.90 19.92 -4.62
C GLY A 69 13.91 20.15 -3.11
N ARG A 70 13.06 21.05 -2.58
CA ARG A 70 12.97 21.34 -1.14
C ARG A 70 11.66 20.82 -0.54
N VAL A 71 11.72 20.22 0.65
CA VAL A 71 10.53 19.80 1.40
C VAL A 71 9.87 21.04 2.00
N MET A 72 8.67 21.36 1.52
CA MET A 72 7.90 22.53 1.95
C MET A 72 6.90 22.21 3.06
N ALA A 73 6.39 20.98 3.07
CA ALA A 73 5.46 20.51 4.08
C ALA A 73 5.57 18.99 4.24
N ALA A 74 5.26 18.51 5.43
CA ALA A 74 5.26 17.10 5.75
C ALA A 74 4.11 16.75 6.69
N MET A 75 3.47 15.62 6.43
CA MET A 75 2.44 15.07 7.30
C MET A 75 2.66 13.57 7.51
N GLU A 76 2.45 13.13 8.75
CA GLU A 76 2.27 11.72 9.06
C GLU A 76 0.79 11.41 8.95
N ARG A 77 0.47 10.37 8.17
CA ARG A 77 -0.88 9.86 8.03
C ARG A 77 -1.04 8.55 8.74
N ARG A 78 -2.18 8.37 9.41
CA ARG A 78 -2.53 7.13 10.09
C ARG A 78 -3.87 6.60 9.61
N ALA A 79 -3.94 5.29 9.41
CA ALA A 79 -5.17 4.59 9.11
C ALA A 79 -6.15 4.65 10.31
N VAL A 80 -7.42 4.45 10.01
CA VAL A 80 -8.46 4.24 11.01
C VAL A 80 -8.54 2.75 11.36
N ASP A 81 -9.00 2.43 12.57
CA ASP A 81 -9.36 1.08 13.02
C ASP A 81 -8.31 -0.02 12.80
N GLY A 82 -7.02 0.31 12.90
CA GLY A 82 -5.93 -0.65 12.70
C GLY A 82 -5.80 -1.17 11.27
N GLY A 83 -6.36 -0.45 10.28
CA GLY A 83 -6.18 -0.80 8.87
C GLY A 83 -4.75 -0.54 8.40
N PHE A 84 -4.30 -1.27 7.36
CA PHE A 84 -2.96 -1.02 6.80
C PHE A 84 -2.90 0.21 5.87
N LYS A 85 -4.05 0.71 5.40
CA LYS A 85 -4.15 1.83 4.44
C LYS A 85 -4.38 3.15 5.17
N SER A 86 -3.36 4.00 5.22
CA SER A 86 -3.34 5.32 5.85
C SER A 86 -3.94 6.45 4.99
N ASN A 87 -4.74 6.13 3.98
CA ASN A 87 -5.36 7.13 3.10
C ASN A 87 -6.38 7.99 3.86
N ILE A 88 -6.22 9.31 3.81
CA ILE A 88 -7.20 10.26 4.38
C ILE A 88 -8.57 10.10 3.70
N SER A 89 -8.60 9.79 2.40
CA SER A 89 -9.84 9.50 1.67
C SER A 89 -10.59 8.26 2.16
N LEU A 90 -9.95 7.40 2.95
CA LEU A 90 -10.56 6.24 3.61
C LEU A 90 -10.83 6.49 5.10
N GLY A 91 -10.86 7.76 5.53
CA GLY A 91 -11.08 8.13 6.94
C GLY A 91 -9.81 8.20 7.78
N GLY A 92 -8.62 8.03 7.18
CA GLY A 92 -7.35 8.22 7.88
C GLY A 92 -7.14 9.65 8.37
N SER A 93 -6.36 9.81 9.42
CA SER A 93 -6.00 11.12 10.00
C SER A 93 -4.63 11.58 9.51
N GLY A 94 -4.44 12.90 9.42
CA GLY A 94 -3.15 13.52 9.11
C GLY A 94 -2.72 14.45 10.24
N LYS A 95 -1.44 14.38 10.63
CA LYS A 95 -0.83 15.29 11.61
C LYS A 95 0.46 15.89 11.05
N PRO A 96 0.81 17.13 11.42
CA PRO A 96 2.10 17.71 11.07
C PRO A 96 3.25 16.77 11.46
N PHE A 97 4.25 16.63 10.59
CA PHE A 97 5.42 15.79 10.83
C PHE A 97 6.68 16.56 10.49
N THR A 98 7.70 16.49 11.33
CA THR A 98 9.02 17.06 11.05
C THR A 98 9.93 15.92 10.57
N PRO A 99 10.35 15.91 9.28
CA PRO A 99 11.28 14.90 8.80
C PRO A 99 12.64 15.01 9.50
N PRO A 100 13.35 13.88 9.72
CA PRO A 100 14.74 13.93 10.12
C PRO A 100 15.56 14.68 9.05
N GLN A 101 16.62 15.38 9.50
CA GLN A 101 17.55 16.09 8.61
C GLN A 101 18.44 15.14 7.83
#